data_AF-Q6CC83-F1
#
_entry.id   AF-Q6CC83-F1
#
_cell.length_a   1.000
_cell.length_b   1.000
_cell.length_c   1.000
_cell.angle_alpha   90.00
_cell.angle_beta   90.00
_cell.angle_gamma   90.00
#
_symmetry.space_group_name_H-M   'P 1'
#
loop_
_entity.id
_entity.type
_entity.pdbx_description
1 polymer ?
#
loop_
_entity_poly.entity_id
_entity_poly.type
_entity_poly.pdbx_seq_one_letter_code
_entity_poly.pdbx_strand_id
1 'polypeptide(L)'
;MGTELLDGWEKVDNWSQHGIAFLSDVQSFYRERASIEKEYSQKLSSLSSKYFEKKARVSSVLSVGEHPEVTPGSLESASLVTWGEILTQTETLAKEKNRLASELNLQIADQVHALSLKSENVRKNLQTFSEKLIEDRDGYYSLLKKTKNGYYDACQAVENQRMKGQKGGALGGLIGQSKEKLERKLESKNADMNDAKNMYLVKINVANRLKDKYYHQDVPELLDRYQELNELRVKLLNGLLSKAASLEIACNNRCTEHMNATIEMVAQNHPVLDSAMFTKHNIAPNGWEEPIDFIYEPCPIWHDDENMVLDDVALRYLHTVLGDSQRLSHQFEDTIASKEAGFQDLEKRKATKLAEADSDSASNNHFELLSQSINALRSLTVDDTKRTIAEVETETIKHNTGEKDLDSYQPVVIKKRHNFLFGKKKIDRNIPEPTPVKRSNTTTSGFGGTGKLILDTLTYREGDPIPWNKESSALVLYRYEPQGSDEVFISENEHVTVLETDDGSGWIRVRKSDGTDGLVPASYVDMNPPKSATTPSSGGGGGSLKSAFSIKRKGPPVAPKQGAKKVDYVTALYDYNAQDDTELSIKAGDQIVVVEPDRDGWTEGELNGQRGAFPTSYVE
;
A
#
# COMPACT_ATOMS: atom_id res chain seq x y z
N MET A 1 8.58 58.27 -7.74
CA MET A 1 8.28 58.94 -6.45
C MET A 1 9.01 60.28 -6.35
N GLY A 2 10.17 60.40 -6.99
CA GLY A 2 11.05 61.55 -6.88
C GLY A 2 10.46 62.90 -7.29
N THR A 3 9.47 62.94 -8.18
CA THR A 3 8.85 64.20 -8.64
C THR A 3 7.73 64.71 -7.74
N GLU A 4 7.16 63.87 -6.89
CA GLU A 4 5.93 64.16 -6.12
C GLU A 4 6.21 64.39 -4.63
N LEU A 5 7.31 63.85 -4.09
CA LEU A 5 7.63 63.85 -2.65
C LEU A 5 8.96 64.56 -2.36
N LEU A 6 9.13 65.80 -2.85
CA LEU A 6 10.41 66.54 -2.81
C LEU A 6 11.03 66.73 -1.41
N ASP A 7 10.26 66.56 -0.33
CA ASP A 7 10.71 66.59 1.06
C ASP A 7 10.37 65.30 1.85
N GLY A 8 9.86 64.27 1.17
CA GLY A 8 9.23 63.11 1.78
C GLY A 8 10.13 61.93 2.10
N TRP A 9 11.46 62.07 2.03
CA TRP A 9 12.38 60.92 2.17
C TRP A 9 12.19 60.15 3.48
N GLU A 10 11.99 60.84 4.61
CA GLU A 10 11.79 60.19 5.92
C GLU A 10 10.49 59.37 5.93
N LYS A 11 9.44 59.85 5.26
CA LYS A 11 8.19 59.10 5.10
C LYS A 11 8.40 57.85 4.24
N VAL A 12 9.20 57.97 3.18
CA VAL A 12 9.50 56.86 2.26
C VAL A 12 10.42 55.82 2.89
N ASP A 13 11.43 56.22 3.66
CA ASP A 13 12.29 55.30 4.41
C ASP A 13 11.47 54.52 5.44
N ASN A 14 10.66 55.20 6.27
CA ASN A 14 9.77 54.56 7.23
C ASN A 14 8.79 53.59 6.55
N TRP A 15 8.19 53.99 5.42
CA TRP A 15 7.32 53.11 4.63
C TRP A 15 8.08 51.87 4.11
N SER A 16 9.30 52.05 3.60
CA SER A 16 10.16 50.95 3.16
C SER A 16 10.51 50.00 4.32
N GLN A 17 10.85 50.54 5.48
CA GLN A 17 11.14 49.79 6.70
C GLN A 17 9.96 48.91 7.11
N HIS A 18 8.74 49.46 7.15
CA HIS A 18 7.54 48.68 7.46
C HIS A 18 7.31 47.56 6.43
N GLY A 19 7.52 47.83 5.14
CA GLY A 19 7.43 46.83 4.10
C GLY A 19 8.45 45.68 4.24
N ILE A 20 9.66 45.99 4.72
CA ILE A 20 10.69 44.98 5.02
C ILE A 20 10.36 44.20 6.29
N ALA A 21 9.87 44.88 7.34
CA ALA A 21 9.46 44.26 8.59
C ALA A 21 8.35 43.23 8.39
N PHE A 22 7.38 43.51 7.51
CA PHE A 22 6.31 42.58 7.14
C PHE A 22 6.82 41.22 6.62
N LEU A 23 8.02 41.16 6.04
CA LEU A 23 8.60 39.88 5.60
C LEU A 23 8.84 38.92 6.78
N SER A 24 9.01 39.42 8.00
CA SER A 24 9.11 38.60 9.21
C SER A 24 7.80 37.85 9.50
N ASP A 25 6.65 38.48 9.24
CA ASP A 25 5.34 37.84 9.43
C ASP A 25 5.15 36.72 8.41
N VAL A 26 5.49 36.98 7.15
CA VAL A 26 5.44 35.97 6.08
C VAL A 26 6.39 34.80 6.37
N GLN A 27 7.61 35.09 6.84
CA GLN A 27 8.56 34.06 7.27
C GLN A 27 7.96 33.20 8.39
N SER A 28 7.43 33.84 9.44
CA SER A 28 6.88 33.18 10.63
C SER A 28 5.70 32.28 10.26
N PHE A 29 4.81 32.77 9.40
CA PHE A 29 3.70 31.98 8.85
C PHE A 29 4.21 30.68 8.19
N TYR A 30 5.20 30.74 7.31
CA TYR A 30 5.71 29.54 6.65
C TYR A 30 6.50 28.61 7.59
N ARG A 31 7.15 29.14 8.64
CA ARG A 31 7.76 28.33 9.70
C ARG A 31 6.70 27.56 10.49
N GLU A 32 5.63 28.23 10.90
CA GLU A 32 4.51 27.60 11.61
C GLU A 32 3.78 26.59 10.73
N ARG A 33 3.47 26.96 9.48
CA ARG A 33 2.86 26.07 8.49
C ARG A 33 3.69 24.79 8.30
N ALA A 34 5.01 24.93 8.16
CA ALA A 34 5.91 23.79 8.04
C ALA A 34 5.94 22.93 9.32
N SER A 35 5.86 23.54 10.51
CA SER A 35 5.77 22.80 11.77
C SER A 35 4.49 21.96 11.84
N ILE A 36 3.36 22.50 11.40
CA ILE A 36 2.07 21.78 11.35
C ILE A 36 2.17 20.57 10.40
N GLU A 37 2.75 20.74 9.22
CA GLU A 37 2.94 19.63 8.27
C GLU A 37 3.85 18.53 8.82
N LYS A 38 4.90 18.92 9.55
CA LYS A 38 5.79 17.98 10.23
C LYS A 38 5.07 17.20 11.33
N GLU A 39 4.24 17.88 12.13
CA GLU A 39 3.45 17.24 13.19
C GLU A 39 2.44 16.25 12.60
N TYR A 40 1.75 16.64 11.52
CA TYR A 40 0.82 15.76 10.81
C TYR A 40 1.51 14.51 10.28
N SER A 41 2.68 14.66 9.66
CA SER A 41 3.53 13.54 9.24
C SER A 41 3.88 12.60 10.39
N GLN A 42 4.36 13.14 11.52
CA GLN A 42 4.73 12.33 12.68
C GLN A 42 3.54 11.55 13.25
N LYS A 43 2.37 12.17 13.29
CA LYS A 43 1.12 11.51 13.72
C LYS A 43 0.72 10.37 12.79
N LEU A 44 0.81 10.56 11.47
CA LEU A 44 0.53 9.49 10.49
C LEU A 44 1.55 8.35 10.57
N SER A 45 2.84 8.65 10.70
CA SER A 45 3.89 7.63 10.84
C SER A 45 3.74 6.82 12.13
N SER A 46 3.34 7.48 13.22
CA SER A 46 3.04 6.79 14.49
C SER A 46 1.80 5.90 14.37
N LEU A 47 0.79 6.36 13.61
CA LEU A 47 -0.42 5.60 13.32
C LEU A 47 -0.09 4.33 12.53
N SER A 48 0.64 4.43 11.42
CA SER A 48 0.99 3.27 10.59
C SER A 48 1.81 2.26 11.39
N SER A 49 2.85 2.71 12.10
CA SER A 49 3.71 1.87 12.94
C SER A 49 2.90 1.07 13.97
N LYS A 50 1.99 1.73 14.68
CA LYS A 50 1.10 1.10 15.67
C LYS A 50 0.25 -0.01 15.06
N TYR A 51 -0.26 0.18 13.85
CA TYR A 51 -1.12 -0.81 13.19
C TYR A 51 -0.34 -1.92 12.50
N PHE A 52 0.90 -1.68 12.07
CA PHE A 52 1.82 -2.75 11.66
C PHE A 52 2.10 -3.71 12.82
N GLU A 53 2.40 -3.19 14.02
CA GLU A 53 2.61 -4.03 15.21
C GLU A 53 1.37 -4.85 15.55
N LYS A 54 0.17 -4.25 15.45
CA LYS A 54 -1.09 -4.98 15.68
C LYS A 54 -1.31 -6.07 14.65
N LYS A 55 -1.09 -5.78 13.36
CA LYS A 55 -1.19 -6.73 12.25
C LYS A 55 -0.26 -7.93 12.48
N ALA A 56 1.00 -7.66 12.82
CA ALA A 56 2.00 -8.71 13.07
C ALA A 56 1.56 -9.71 14.16
N ARG A 57 0.84 -9.26 15.20
CA ARG A 57 0.36 -10.12 16.30
C ARG A 57 -0.76 -11.08 15.88
N VAL A 58 -1.54 -10.73 14.85
CA VAL A 58 -2.71 -11.52 14.41
C VAL A 58 -2.49 -12.17 13.04
N SER A 59 -1.33 -11.94 12.40
CA SER A 59 -1.08 -12.29 11.01
C SER A 59 -1.26 -13.79 10.74
N SER A 60 -0.59 -14.66 11.52
CA SER A 60 -0.72 -16.12 11.37
C SER A 60 -2.15 -16.59 11.61
N VAL A 61 -2.79 -16.16 12.71
CA VAL A 61 -4.12 -16.64 13.11
C VAL A 61 -5.18 -16.25 12.08
N LEU A 62 -5.12 -15.03 11.55
CA LEU A 62 -6.07 -14.58 10.52
C LEU A 62 -5.76 -15.17 9.13
N SER A 63 -4.54 -15.67 8.89
CA SER A 63 -4.18 -16.28 7.61
C SER A 63 -4.57 -17.76 7.52
N VAL A 64 -4.34 -18.52 8.60
CA VAL A 64 -4.46 -19.98 8.57
C VAL A 64 -5.17 -20.60 9.78
N GLY A 65 -5.65 -19.80 10.74
CA GLY A 65 -6.28 -20.27 11.97
C GLY A 65 -5.31 -20.47 13.15
N GLU A 66 -5.85 -20.91 14.30
CA GLU A 66 -5.09 -21.08 15.54
C GLU A 66 -4.15 -22.29 15.51
N HIS A 67 -4.57 -23.36 14.85
CA HIS A 67 -3.87 -24.66 14.82
C HIS A 67 -3.81 -25.21 13.39
N PRO A 68 -3.01 -24.60 12.50
CA PRO A 68 -2.87 -25.09 11.14
C PRO A 68 -2.08 -26.41 11.12
N GLU A 69 -2.46 -27.32 10.23
CA GLU A 69 -1.72 -28.57 9.96
C GLU A 69 -0.31 -28.28 9.41
N VAL A 70 -0.17 -27.20 8.64
CA VAL A 70 1.10 -26.73 8.09
C VAL A 70 1.34 -25.27 8.48
N THR A 71 2.52 -24.98 9.03
CA THR A 71 2.87 -23.60 9.42
C THR A 71 3.07 -22.72 8.16
N PRO A 72 2.46 -21.53 8.07
CA PRO A 72 2.52 -20.67 6.88
C PRO A 72 3.87 -19.95 6.70
N GLY A 73 4.74 -19.99 7.71
CA GLY A 73 6.00 -19.26 7.71
C GLY A 73 5.76 -17.74 7.69
N SER A 74 6.21 -17.08 6.63
CA SER A 74 6.01 -15.63 6.42
C SER A 74 4.86 -15.29 5.47
N LEU A 75 4.11 -16.29 5.00
CA LEU A 75 2.95 -16.08 4.14
C LEU A 75 1.78 -15.50 4.94
N GLU A 76 1.05 -14.58 4.32
CA GLU A 76 -0.12 -13.93 4.89
C GLU A 76 -1.30 -14.05 3.91
N SER A 77 -2.53 -14.03 4.43
CA SER A 77 -3.73 -13.99 3.59
C SER A 77 -3.77 -12.73 2.70
N ALA A 78 -4.45 -12.80 1.56
CA ALA A 78 -4.54 -11.70 0.61
C ALA A 78 -5.10 -10.43 1.27
N SER A 79 -6.12 -10.57 2.12
CA SER A 79 -6.67 -9.44 2.90
C SER A 79 -5.62 -8.78 3.81
N LEU A 80 -4.76 -9.57 4.46
CA LEU A 80 -3.72 -9.02 5.32
C LEU A 80 -2.59 -8.37 4.52
N VAL A 81 -2.22 -8.94 3.37
CA VAL A 81 -1.26 -8.33 2.44
C VAL A 81 -1.77 -6.96 1.98
N THR A 82 -3.03 -6.89 1.51
CA THR A 82 -3.66 -5.63 1.09
C THR A 82 -3.73 -4.61 2.24
N TRP A 83 -4.06 -5.05 3.46
CA TRP A 83 -4.03 -4.17 4.64
C TRP A 83 -2.63 -3.66 4.95
N GLY A 84 -1.60 -4.51 4.82
CA GLY A 84 -0.20 -4.12 4.97
C GLY A 84 0.22 -3.05 3.96
N GLU A 85 -0.26 -3.16 2.72
CA GLU A 85 0.02 -2.15 1.69
C GLU A 85 -0.65 -0.82 2.01
N ILE A 86 -1.91 -0.82 2.48
CA ILE A 86 -2.59 0.42 2.93
C ILE A 86 -1.80 1.12 4.04
N LEU A 87 -1.27 0.37 5.00
CA LEU A 87 -0.41 0.92 6.06
C LEU A 87 0.89 1.49 5.50
N THR A 88 1.51 0.82 4.52
CA THR A 88 2.74 1.25 3.83
C THR A 88 2.52 2.55 3.06
N GLN A 89 1.40 2.65 2.32
CA GLN A 89 1.03 3.86 1.58
C GLN A 89 0.70 5.02 2.53
N THR A 90 0.07 4.75 3.67
CA THR A 90 -0.16 5.76 4.72
C THR A 90 1.16 6.31 5.29
N GLU A 91 2.16 5.44 5.49
CA GLU A 91 3.50 5.88 5.91
C GLU A 91 4.20 6.70 4.80
N THR A 92 3.99 6.34 3.54
CA THR A 92 4.53 7.08 2.40
C THR A 92 3.91 8.47 2.28
N LEU A 93 2.59 8.60 2.51
CA LEU A 93 1.92 9.90 2.62
C LEU A 93 2.51 10.74 3.77
N ALA A 94 2.83 10.12 4.91
CA ALA A 94 3.50 10.80 6.00
C ALA A 94 4.87 11.37 5.56
N LYS A 95 5.66 10.59 4.83
CA LYS A 95 6.97 11.02 4.30
C LYS A 95 6.83 12.21 3.34
N GLU A 96 5.82 12.21 2.47
CA GLU A 96 5.54 13.34 1.57
C GLU A 96 5.18 14.63 2.33
N LYS A 97 4.41 14.54 3.42
CA LYS A 97 4.10 15.71 4.26
C LYS A 97 5.34 16.24 5.00
N ASN A 98 6.23 15.35 5.48
CA ASN A 98 7.51 15.79 6.06
C ASN A 98 8.45 16.43 5.03
N ARG A 99 8.41 15.95 3.79
CA ARG A 99 9.14 16.57 2.68
C ARG A 99 8.62 17.98 2.41
N LEU A 100 7.30 18.17 2.31
CA LEU A 100 6.69 19.49 2.15
C LEU A 100 7.09 20.44 3.29
N ALA A 101 7.05 19.98 4.55
CA ALA A 101 7.51 20.76 5.70
C ALA A 101 8.97 21.23 5.55
N SER A 102 9.84 20.36 5.04
CA SER A 102 11.25 20.69 4.80
C SER A 102 11.42 21.69 3.66
N GLU A 103 10.68 21.51 2.56
CA GLU A 103 10.68 22.40 1.40
C GLU A 103 10.15 23.80 1.75
N LEU A 104 9.07 23.91 2.52
CA LEU A 104 8.53 25.18 2.99
C LEU A 104 9.53 25.93 3.90
N ASN A 105 10.25 25.23 4.77
CA ASN A 105 11.30 25.86 5.58
C ASN A 105 12.46 26.38 4.71
N LEU A 106 13.09 25.48 3.96
CA LEU A 106 14.37 25.76 3.28
C LEU A 106 14.19 26.65 2.04
N GLN A 107 13.11 26.44 1.30
CA GLN A 107 12.92 27.10 0.00
C GLN A 107 12.04 28.33 0.07
N ILE A 108 11.26 28.50 1.14
CA ILE A 108 10.36 29.65 1.31
C ILE A 108 10.78 30.47 2.53
N ALA A 109 10.64 29.95 3.76
CA ALA A 109 10.89 30.74 4.96
C ALA A 109 12.32 31.31 5.03
N ASP A 110 13.33 30.49 4.73
CA ASP A 110 14.74 30.94 4.71
C ASP A 110 15.02 31.94 3.60
N GLN A 111 14.35 31.80 2.44
CA GLN A 111 14.51 32.72 1.32
C GLN A 111 13.82 34.06 1.58
N VAL A 112 12.66 34.05 2.26
CA VAL A 112 11.98 35.28 2.72
C VAL A 112 12.86 36.00 3.75
N HIS A 113 13.47 35.26 4.68
CA HIS A 113 14.41 35.84 5.65
C HIS A 113 15.62 36.48 4.94
N ALA A 114 16.22 35.76 3.98
CA ALA A 114 17.34 36.27 3.21
C ALA A 114 16.97 37.51 2.39
N LEU A 115 15.74 37.57 1.84
CA LEU A 115 15.22 38.76 1.16
C LEU A 115 15.12 39.95 2.13
N SER A 116 14.59 39.73 3.34
CA SER A 116 14.50 40.76 4.38
C SER A 116 15.87 41.35 4.71
N LEU A 117 16.87 40.51 4.98
CA LEU A 117 18.24 40.95 5.29
C LEU A 117 18.87 41.76 4.14
N LYS A 118 18.70 41.31 2.90
CA LYS A 118 19.23 42.00 1.71
C LYS A 118 18.54 43.35 1.52
N SER A 119 17.22 43.41 1.63
CA SER A 119 16.46 44.65 1.51
C SER A 119 16.83 45.65 2.62
N GLU A 120 16.99 45.19 3.86
CA GLU A 120 17.39 46.05 4.98
C GLU A 120 18.80 46.63 4.80
N ASN A 121 19.74 45.84 4.27
CA ASN A 121 21.07 46.33 3.96
C ASN A 121 21.05 47.45 2.90
N VAL A 122 20.25 47.29 1.84
CA VAL A 122 20.08 48.33 0.82
C VAL A 122 19.40 49.57 1.40
N ARG A 123 18.36 49.39 2.23
CA ARG A 123 17.67 50.50 2.90
C ARG A 123 18.63 51.33 3.76
N LYS A 124 19.46 50.69 4.59
CA LYS A 124 20.46 51.38 5.42
C LYS A 124 21.48 52.18 4.61
N ASN A 125 21.88 51.68 3.45
CA ASN A 125 22.75 52.42 2.54
C ASN A 125 22.05 53.68 1.99
N LEU A 126 20.76 53.57 1.62
CA LEU A 126 19.96 54.72 1.17
C LEU A 126 19.72 55.71 2.32
N GLN A 127 19.51 55.23 3.54
CA GLN A 127 19.38 56.06 4.74
C GLN A 127 20.66 56.87 4.99
N THR A 128 21.82 56.21 4.95
CA THR A 128 23.12 56.90 5.09
C THR A 128 23.33 57.95 3.98
N PHE A 129 22.92 57.64 2.75
CA PHE A 129 22.97 58.61 1.65
C PHE A 129 22.04 59.81 1.89
N SER A 130 20.83 59.59 2.40
CA SER A 130 19.90 60.68 2.75
C SER A 130 20.43 61.58 3.87
N GLU A 131 21.02 60.99 4.92
CA GLU A 131 21.64 61.74 6.02
C GLU A 131 22.77 62.63 5.50
N LYS A 132 23.58 62.11 4.57
CA LYS A 132 24.67 62.88 3.96
C LYS A 132 24.17 64.08 3.15
N LEU A 133 23.11 63.90 2.36
CA LEU A 133 22.50 65.00 1.59
C LEU A 133 21.96 66.11 2.50
N ILE A 134 21.40 65.75 3.66
CA ILE A 134 20.90 66.69 4.66
C ILE A 134 22.04 67.43 5.34
N GLU A 135 23.09 66.72 5.76
CA GLU A 135 24.29 67.30 6.36
C GLU A 135 24.92 68.35 5.43
N ASP A 136 25.08 68.01 4.14
CA ASP A 136 25.66 68.91 3.15
C ASP A 136 24.79 70.16 2.98
N ARG A 137 23.46 70.00 2.81
CA ARG A 137 22.51 71.10 2.68
C ARG A 137 22.60 72.06 3.88
N ASP A 138 22.54 71.52 5.09
CA ASP A 138 22.54 72.30 6.33
C ASP A 138 23.89 72.97 6.58
N GLY A 139 24.98 72.36 6.13
CA GLY A 139 26.32 72.96 6.08
C GLY A 139 26.35 74.23 5.22
N TYR A 140 25.77 74.22 4.03
CA TYR A 140 25.71 75.41 3.17
C TYR A 140 24.81 76.51 3.73
N TYR A 141 23.67 76.15 4.34
CA TYR A 141 22.80 77.12 5.03
C TYR A 141 23.51 77.78 6.21
N SER A 142 24.26 77.01 6.99
CA SER A 142 25.07 77.51 8.10
C SER A 142 26.18 78.44 7.62
N LEU A 143 26.86 78.10 6.53
CA LEU A 143 27.90 78.96 5.92
C LEU A 143 27.32 80.27 5.39
N LEU A 144 26.14 80.23 4.76
CA LEU A 144 25.43 81.42 4.31
C LEU A 144 25.09 82.34 5.49
N LYS A 145 24.54 81.78 6.57
CA LYS A 145 24.23 82.52 7.81
C LYS A 145 25.47 83.16 8.42
N LYS A 146 26.60 82.44 8.48
CA LYS A 146 27.87 82.97 8.98
C LYS A 146 28.36 84.14 8.12
N THR A 147 28.29 84.01 6.79
CA THR A 147 28.72 85.05 5.85
C THR A 147 27.82 86.29 5.93
N LYS A 148 26.50 86.10 6.10
CA LYS A 148 25.54 87.18 6.35
C LYS A 148 25.89 87.99 7.61
N ASN A 149 26.18 87.30 8.71
CA ASN A 149 26.55 87.95 9.96
C ASN A 149 27.86 88.75 9.80
N GLY A 150 28.87 88.18 9.13
CA GLY A 150 30.12 88.89 8.84
C GLY A 150 29.91 90.16 8.01
N TYR A 151 28.98 90.15 7.05
CA TYR A 151 28.57 91.36 6.32
C TYR A 151 27.90 92.39 7.25
N TYR A 152 27.01 91.96 8.15
CA TYR A 152 26.36 92.86 9.11
C TYR A 152 27.37 93.50 10.08
N ASP A 153 28.33 92.72 10.56
CA ASP A 153 29.41 93.23 11.41
C ASP A 153 30.26 94.27 10.67
N ALA A 154 30.54 94.04 9.38
CA ALA A 154 31.26 95.00 8.55
C ALA A 154 30.45 96.29 8.33
N CYS A 155 29.13 96.20 8.11
CA CYS A 155 28.25 97.37 8.06
C CYS A 155 28.27 98.17 9.37
N GLN A 156 28.18 97.47 10.51
CA GLN A 156 28.23 98.12 11.82
C GLN A 156 29.59 98.80 12.06
N ALA A 157 30.69 98.20 11.59
CA ALA A 157 32.02 98.78 11.67
C ALA A 157 32.15 100.09 10.87
N VAL A 158 31.58 100.14 9.65
CA VAL A 158 31.50 101.36 8.84
C VAL A 158 30.72 102.44 9.59
N GLU A 159 29.54 102.13 10.12
CA GLU A 159 28.69 103.10 10.81
C GLU A 159 29.34 103.62 12.10
N ASN A 160 29.95 102.74 12.88
CA ASN A 160 30.72 103.12 14.07
C ASN A 160 31.87 104.09 13.72
N GLN A 161 32.53 103.88 12.57
CA GLN A 161 33.61 104.75 12.12
C GLN A 161 33.08 106.09 11.57
N ARG A 162 31.93 106.09 10.90
CA ARG A 162 31.22 107.31 10.46
C ARG A 162 30.84 108.20 11.64
N MET A 163 30.29 107.61 12.70
CA MET A 163 29.93 108.32 13.94
C MET A 163 31.14 108.93 14.65
N LYS A 164 32.30 108.26 14.63
CA LYS A 164 33.56 108.82 15.14
C LYS A 164 34.04 110.03 14.32
N GLY A 165 33.85 109.98 13.00
CA GLY A 165 34.13 111.11 12.11
C GLY A 165 33.23 112.34 12.37
N GLN A 166 31.94 112.14 12.66
CA GLN A 166 31.03 113.22 13.03
C GLN A 166 31.34 113.84 14.40
N LYS A 167 31.60 113.01 15.44
CA LYS A 167 31.94 113.49 16.80
C LYS A 167 33.32 114.15 16.86
N GLY A 168 34.26 113.73 15.99
CA GLY A 168 35.60 114.30 15.88
C GLY A 168 35.63 115.75 15.38
N GLY A 169 34.56 116.26 14.77
CA GLY A 169 34.47 117.66 14.34
C GLY A 169 34.42 118.68 15.50
N ALA A 170 33.92 118.27 16.67
CA ALA A 170 33.77 119.17 17.84
C ALA A 170 34.86 119.00 18.91
N LEU A 171 35.53 117.84 18.99
CA LEU A 171 36.57 117.53 20.01
C LEU A 171 37.93 117.08 19.41
N GLY A 172 37.99 116.77 18.12
CA GLY A 172 39.18 116.18 17.48
C GLY A 172 40.37 117.12 17.31
N GLY A 173 40.15 118.44 17.43
CA GLY A 173 41.22 119.44 17.43
C GLY A 173 42.22 119.30 18.59
N LEU A 174 41.85 118.61 19.68
CA LEU A 174 42.70 118.48 20.88
C LEU A 174 43.57 117.21 20.91
N ILE A 175 43.32 116.20 20.04
CA ILE A 175 43.93 114.85 20.14
C ILE A 175 44.84 114.51 18.93
N GLY A 176 45.07 115.43 17.99
CA GLY A 176 46.05 115.25 16.92
C GLY A 176 45.69 114.18 15.85
N GLN A 177 44.44 113.72 15.79
CA GLN A 177 43.97 112.93 14.64
C GLN A 177 43.54 113.86 13.51
N SER A 178 44.35 113.95 12.45
CA SER A 178 44.00 114.64 11.21
C SER A 178 42.71 114.07 10.61
N LYS A 179 41.82 114.96 10.12
CA LYS A 179 40.60 114.64 9.38
C LYS A 179 40.85 113.64 8.24
N GLU A 180 41.97 113.81 7.53
CA GLU A 180 42.39 112.94 6.42
C GLU A 180 42.65 111.49 6.88
N LYS A 181 43.15 111.28 8.11
CA LYS A 181 43.40 109.95 8.67
C LYS A 181 42.10 109.23 9.06
N LEU A 182 41.08 109.98 9.48
CA LEU A 182 39.75 109.45 9.76
C LEU A 182 39.02 109.06 8.47
N GLU A 183 39.15 109.87 7.42
CA GLU A 183 38.61 109.60 6.08
C GLU A 183 39.25 108.35 5.45
N ARG A 184 40.57 108.21 5.45
CA ARG A 184 41.25 106.98 4.95
C ARG A 184 40.80 105.71 5.69
N LYS A 185 40.57 105.80 7.01
CA LYS A 185 40.06 104.66 7.78
C LYS A 185 38.61 104.32 7.44
N LEU A 186 37.77 105.32 7.16
CA LEU A 186 36.40 105.10 6.72
C LEU A 186 36.37 104.45 5.34
N GLU A 187 37.22 104.92 4.42
CA GLU A 187 37.36 104.36 3.07
C GLU A 187 37.85 102.90 3.11
N SER A 188 38.84 102.59 3.94
CA SER A 188 39.26 101.21 4.21
C SER A 188 38.11 100.34 4.77
N LYS A 189 37.31 100.85 5.71
CA LYS A 189 36.16 100.11 6.25
C LYS A 189 35.05 99.91 5.22
N ASN A 190 34.84 100.87 4.33
CA ASN A 190 33.92 100.72 3.20
C ASN A 190 34.39 99.64 2.23
N ALA A 191 35.69 99.56 1.94
CA ALA A 191 36.25 98.48 1.12
C ALA A 191 36.04 97.11 1.78
N ASP A 192 36.39 96.95 3.06
CA ASP A 192 36.14 95.72 3.83
C ASP A 192 34.66 95.29 3.79
N MET A 193 33.74 96.26 3.95
CA MET A 193 32.30 96.01 3.88
C MET A 193 31.85 95.59 2.48
N ASN A 194 32.37 96.23 1.43
CA ASN A 194 32.04 95.87 0.06
C ASN A 194 32.51 94.46 -0.28
N ASP A 195 33.70 94.05 0.18
CA ASP A 195 34.20 92.68 0.02
C ASP A 195 33.33 91.67 0.79
N ALA A 196 32.94 91.99 2.02
CA ALA A 196 32.02 91.17 2.80
C ALA A 196 30.64 91.04 2.12
N LYS A 197 30.13 92.14 1.53
CA LYS A 197 28.88 92.15 0.76
C LYS A 197 28.99 91.27 -0.49
N ASN A 198 30.07 91.42 -1.26
CA ASN A 198 30.32 90.63 -2.46
C ASN A 198 30.39 89.14 -2.11
N MET A 199 31.11 88.77 -1.05
CA MET A 199 31.18 87.40 -0.59
C MET A 199 29.81 86.86 -0.16
N TYR A 200 29.01 87.67 0.55
CA TYR A 200 27.65 87.29 0.93
C TYR A 200 26.78 87.02 -0.30
N LEU A 201 26.79 87.90 -1.31
CA LEU A 201 26.06 87.69 -2.57
C LEU A 201 26.48 86.42 -3.31
N VAL A 202 27.79 86.14 -3.37
CA VAL A 202 28.32 84.89 -3.94
C VAL A 202 27.76 83.68 -3.19
N LYS A 203 27.78 83.71 -1.85
CA LYS A 203 27.26 82.60 -1.03
C LYS A 203 25.74 82.43 -1.16
N ILE A 204 24.96 83.50 -1.36
CA ILE A 204 23.52 83.39 -1.68
C ILE A 204 23.32 82.59 -2.97
N ASN A 205 24.03 82.95 -4.05
CA ASN A 205 23.88 82.28 -5.33
C ASN A 205 24.27 80.80 -5.26
N VAL A 206 25.35 80.48 -4.55
CA VAL A 206 25.78 79.10 -4.30
C VAL A 206 24.72 78.33 -3.51
N ALA A 207 24.22 78.88 -2.40
CA ALA A 207 23.21 78.23 -1.57
C ALA A 207 21.90 78.00 -2.32
N ASN A 208 21.44 78.96 -3.12
CA ASN A 208 20.25 78.81 -3.95
C ASN A 208 20.42 77.72 -5.00
N ARG A 209 21.57 77.68 -5.69
CA ARG A 209 21.82 76.65 -6.71
C ARG A 209 21.91 75.25 -6.11
N LEU A 210 22.53 75.12 -4.93
CA LEU A 210 22.62 73.84 -4.21
C LEU A 210 21.27 73.41 -3.64
N LYS A 211 20.45 74.33 -3.13
CA LYS A 211 19.06 74.07 -2.76
C LYS A 211 18.29 73.53 -3.97
N ASP A 212 18.40 74.16 -5.12
CA ASP A 212 17.69 73.71 -6.32
C ASP A 212 18.14 72.32 -6.76
N LYS A 213 19.45 72.04 -6.76
CA LYS A 213 20.00 70.69 -7.02
C LYS A 213 19.48 69.66 -6.01
N TYR A 214 19.47 69.99 -4.72
CA TYR A 214 18.97 69.10 -3.67
C TYR A 214 17.52 68.69 -3.94
N TYR A 215 16.62 69.65 -4.16
CA TYR A 215 15.19 69.36 -4.31
C TYR A 215 14.81 68.84 -5.70
N HIS A 216 15.49 69.24 -6.76
CA HIS A 216 15.07 68.91 -8.14
C HIS A 216 15.95 67.86 -8.83
N GLN A 217 17.01 67.39 -8.16
CA GLN A 217 17.87 66.33 -8.68
C GLN A 217 18.15 65.26 -7.60
N ASP A 218 18.78 65.63 -6.50
CA ASP A 218 19.33 64.65 -5.55
C ASP A 218 18.23 63.88 -4.79
N VAL A 219 17.24 64.58 -4.23
CA VAL A 219 16.10 63.94 -3.55
C VAL A 219 15.25 63.11 -4.52
N PRO A 220 14.90 63.60 -5.73
CA PRO A 220 14.21 62.78 -6.70
C PRO A 220 14.94 61.47 -7.04
N GLU A 221 16.25 61.53 -7.31
CA GLU A 221 17.06 60.35 -7.59
C GLU A 221 17.09 59.38 -6.40
N LEU A 222 17.25 59.88 -5.17
CA LEU A 222 17.20 59.07 -3.94
C LEU A 222 15.86 58.34 -3.80
N LEU A 223 14.75 59.05 -3.97
CA LEU A 223 13.40 58.50 -3.80
C LEU A 223 13.07 57.44 -4.86
N ASP A 224 13.56 57.61 -6.08
CA ASP A 224 13.40 56.61 -7.11
C ASP A 224 14.21 55.33 -6.79
N ARG A 225 15.35 55.42 -6.09
CA ARG A 225 16.05 54.23 -5.55
C ARG A 225 15.28 53.52 -4.45
N TYR A 226 14.60 54.26 -3.57
CA TYR A 226 13.68 53.64 -2.60
C TYR A 226 12.49 52.96 -3.29
N GLN A 227 11.96 53.56 -4.35
CA GLN A 227 10.90 52.95 -5.15
C GLN A 227 11.38 51.64 -5.80
N GLU A 228 12.54 51.65 -6.45
CA GLU A 228 13.17 50.46 -7.04
C GLU A 228 13.37 49.34 -6.00
N LEU A 229 13.87 49.68 -4.80
CA LEU A 229 14.03 48.74 -3.69
C LEU A 229 12.69 48.07 -3.33
N ASN A 230 11.63 48.87 -3.19
CA ASN A 230 10.32 48.34 -2.84
C ASN A 230 9.73 47.46 -3.95
N GLU A 231 9.77 47.92 -5.21
CA GLU A 231 9.26 47.16 -6.36
C GLU A 231 10.01 45.83 -6.52
N LEU A 232 11.34 45.84 -6.38
CA LEU A 232 12.14 44.62 -6.41
C LEU A 232 11.79 43.67 -5.27
N ARG A 233 11.69 44.17 -4.03
CA ARG A 233 11.29 43.38 -2.86
C ARG A 233 9.93 42.70 -3.09
N VAL A 234 8.93 43.45 -3.53
CA VAL A 234 7.59 42.91 -3.81
C VAL A 234 7.62 41.89 -4.94
N LYS A 235 8.35 42.16 -6.03
CA LYS A 235 8.49 41.21 -7.15
C LYS A 235 9.12 39.89 -6.72
N LEU A 236 10.19 39.93 -5.92
CA LEU A 236 10.86 38.74 -5.40
C LEU A 236 9.97 37.98 -4.41
N LEU A 237 9.26 38.69 -3.53
CA LEU A 237 8.29 38.09 -2.62
C LEU A 237 7.19 37.36 -3.39
N ASN A 238 6.63 37.98 -4.44
CA ASN A 238 5.61 37.33 -5.27
C ASN A 238 6.12 36.02 -5.87
N GLY A 239 7.37 35.98 -6.33
CA GLY A 239 8.00 34.75 -6.81
C GLY A 239 8.09 33.66 -5.73
N LEU A 240 8.41 34.03 -4.49
CA LEU A 240 8.43 33.08 -3.35
C LEU A 240 7.02 32.59 -3.01
N LEU A 241 6.02 33.46 -2.99
CA LEU A 241 4.63 33.08 -2.71
C LEU A 241 4.07 32.13 -3.80
N SER A 242 4.33 32.41 -5.07
CA SER A 242 3.96 31.51 -6.16
C SER A 242 4.67 30.16 -6.04
N LYS A 243 5.97 30.17 -5.70
CA LYS A 243 6.74 28.93 -5.48
C LYS A 243 6.16 28.11 -4.34
N ALA A 244 5.75 28.73 -3.23
CA ALA A 244 5.11 28.03 -2.12
C ALA A 244 3.85 27.29 -2.56
N ALA A 245 3.00 27.93 -3.37
CA ALA A 245 1.82 27.27 -3.94
C ALA A 245 2.20 26.10 -4.86
N SER A 246 3.25 26.25 -5.69
CA SER A 246 3.74 25.16 -6.54
C SER A 246 4.26 23.96 -5.75
N LEU A 247 4.92 24.18 -4.60
CA LEU A 247 5.38 23.09 -3.72
C LEU A 247 4.19 22.31 -3.14
N GLU A 248 3.14 23.01 -2.71
CA GLU A 248 1.91 22.39 -2.21
C GLU A 248 1.22 21.56 -3.31
N ILE A 249 1.09 22.10 -4.52
CA ILE A 249 0.55 21.37 -5.69
C ILE A 249 1.37 20.11 -5.95
N ALA A 250 2.71 20.21 -5.96
CA ALA A 250 3.58 19.08 -6.20
C ALA A 250 3.44 17.99 -5.11
N CYS A 251 3.28 18.38 -3.85
CA CYS A 251 2.99 17.45 -2.76
C CYS A 251 1.63 16.75 -2.97
N ASN A 252 0.59 17.50 -3.30
CA ASN A 252 -0.75 16.94 -3.47
C ASN A 252 -0.81 15.98 -4.65
N ASN A 253 -0.13 16.26 -5.76
CA ASN A 253 -0.05 15.35 -6.89
C ASN A 253 0.59 14.00 -6.51
N ARG A 254 1.73 14.03 -5.79
CA ARG A 254 2.37 12.79 -5.30
C ARG A 254 1.46 12.03 -4.33
N CYS A 255 0.77 12.73 -3.42
CA CYS A 255 -0.21 12.10 -2.54
C CYS A 255 -1.33 11.41 -3.33
N THR A 256 -1.86 12.05 -4.37
CA THR A 256 -2.88 11.47 -5.25
C THR A 256 -2.37 10.23 -5.97
N GLU A 257 -1.13 10.22 -6.45
CA GLU A 257 -0.51 9.04 -7.06
C GLU A 257 -0.46 7.85 -6.08
N HIS A 258 -0.06 8.08 -4.83
CA HIS A 258 -0.05 7.04 -3.79
C HIS A 258 -1.45 6.51 -3.45
N MET A 259 -2.46 7.39 -3.42
CA MET A 259 -3.85 7.00 -3.19
C MET A 259 -4.40 6.15 -4.36
N ASN A 260 -4.09 6.51 -5.61
CA ASN A 260 -4.48 5.73 -6.77
C ASN A 260 -3.83 4.34 -6.77
N ALA A 261 -2.54 4.25 -6.44
CA ALA A 261 -1.85 2.97 -6.29
C ALA A 261 -2.51 2.09 -5.20
N THR A 262 -2.99 2.70 -4.12
CA THR A 262 -3.74 1.98 -3.07
C THR A 262 -5.06 1.41 -3.62
N ILE A 263 -5.80 2.18 -4.42
CA ILE A 263 -7.05 1.73 -5.05
C ILE A 263 -6.78 0.54 -5.99
N GLU A 264 -5.75 0.64 -6.82
CA GLU A 264 -5.34 -0.43 -7.74
C GLU A 264 -4.95 -1.71 -6.99
N MET A 265 -4.24 -1.60 -5.88
CA MET A 265 -3.89 -2.76 -5.06
C MET A 265 -5.12 -3.40 -4.41
N VAL A 266 -6.05 -2.60 -3.90
CA VAL A 266 -7.30 -3.13 -3.31
C VAL A 266 -8.13 -3.87 -4.37
N ALA A 267 -8.13 -3.42 -5.63
CA ALA A 267 -8.81 -4.11 -6.72
C ALA A 267 -8.21 -5.50 -7.04
N GLN A 268 -6.94 -5.74 -6.70
CA GLN A 268 -6.27 -7.03 -6.86
C GLN A 268 -6.55 -8.01 -5.70
N ASN A 269 -7.22 -7.56 -4.62
CA ASN A 269 -7.59 -8.43 -3.51
C ASN A 269 -8.78 -9.31 -3.87
N HIS A 270 -8.52 -10.57 -4.21
CA HIS A 270 -9.56 -11.55 -4.52
C HIS A 270 -9.95 -12.36 -3.28
N PRO A 271 -11.22 -12.31 -2.81
CA PRO A 271 -11.65 -12.97 -1.56
C PRO A 271 -11.43 -14.48 -1.52
N VAL A 272 -11.43 -15.17 -2.67
CA VAL A 272 -11.23 -16.62 -2.76
C VAL A 272 -9.82 -17.02 -2.31
N LEU A 273 -8.84 -16.13 -2.43
CA LEU A 273 -7.44 -16.41 -2.06
C LEU A 273 -7.28 -16.61 -0.54
N ASP A 274 -8.06 -15.90 0.29
CA ASP A 274 -8.05 -16.10 1.73
C ASP A 274 -8.54 -17.52 2.10
N SER A 275 -9.67 -17.93 1.53
CA SER A 275 -10.21 -19.29 1.74
C SER A 275 -9.26 -20.37 1.21
N ALA A 276 -8.61 -20.13 0.07
CA ALA A 276 -7.64 -21.07 -0.51
C ALA A 276 -6.38 -21.19 0.37
N MET A 277 -5.86 -20.08 0.88
CA MET A 277 -4.74 -20.05 1.81
C MET A 277 -5.08 -20.83 3.09
N PHE A 278 -6.24 -20.56 3.70
CA PHE A 278 -6.70 -21.29 4.88
C PHE A 278 -6.80 -22.80 4.61
N THR A 279 -7.47 -23.18 3.52
CA THR A 279 -7.70 -24.59 3.16
C THR A 279 -6.37 -25.32 2.96
N LYS A 280 -5.44 -24.76 2.18
CA LYS A 280 -4.14 -25.40 1.87
C LYS A 280 -3.33 -25.73 3.12
N HIS A 281 -3.43 -24.90 4.17
CA HIS A 281 -2.67 -25.08 5.42
C HIS A 281 -3.38 -25.94 6.46
N ASN A 282 -4.62 -26.36 6.21
CA ASN A 282 -5.43 -27.17 7.11
C ASN A 282 -5.91 -28.50 6.48
N ILE A 283 -5.47 -28.82 5.26
CA ILE A 283 -5.66 -30.16 4.70
C ILE A 283 -4.82 -31.14 5.52
N ALA A 284 -5.47 -32.19 6.03
CA ALA A 284 -4.79 -33.25 6.77
C ALA A 284 -3.67 -33.86 5.91
N PRO A 285 -2.47 -34.12 6.46
CA PRO A 285 -1.32 -34.62 5.70
C PRO A 285 -1.59 -35.93 4.95
N ASN A 286 -2.46 -36.78 5.50
CA ASN A 286 -2.85 -38.07 4.93
C ASN A 286 -4.17 -38.00 4.16
N GLY A 287 -4.71 -36.79 3.94
CA GLY A 287 -6.04 -36.60 3.39
C GLY A 287 -7.15 -36.90 4.40
N TRP A 288 -8.40 -36.72 3.96
CA TRP A 288 -9.56 -37.17 4.71
C TRP A 288 -9.78 -38.66 4.44
N GLU A 289 -9.79 -39.47 5.51
CA GLU A 289 -10.13 -40.88 5.43
C GLU A 289 -11.61 -41.06 5.75
N GLU A 290 -12.36 -41.65 4.81
CA GLU A 290 -13.76 -42.00 5.03
C GLU A 290 -13.85 -43.08 6.13
N PRO A 291 -14.69 -42.88 7.16
CA PRO A 291 -14.92 -43.91 8.15
C PRO A 291 -15.37 -45.23 7.50
N ILE A 292 -14.84 -46.35 7.98
CA ILE A 292 -15.19 -47.68 7.47
C ILE A 292 -16.68 -47.93 7.67
N ASP A 293 -17.32 -48.51 6.64
CA ASP A 293 -18.71 -48.94 6.71
C ASP A 293 -18.99 -49.83 7.93
N PHE A 294 -20.16 -49.64 8.51
CA PHE A 294 -20.63 -50.51 9.58
C PHE A 294 -20.94 -51.91 9.03
N ILE A 295 -20.37 -52.94 9.65
CA ILE A 295 -20.61 -54.34 9.31
C ILE A 295 -21.50 -55.01 10.35
N TYR A 296 -22.21 -56.08 9.96
CA TYR A 296 -22.95 -56.90 10.91
C TYR A 296 -21.99 -57.56 11.91
N GLU A 297 -22.27 -57.39 13.20
CA GLU A 297 -21.51 -58.00 14.29
C GLU A 297 -22.34 -59.12 14.94
N PRO A 298 -21.96 -60.40 14.77
CA PRO A 298 -22.68 -61.51 15.39
C PRO A 298 -22.71 -61.38 16.92
N CYS A 299 -23.84 -61.73 17.52
CA CYS A 299 -23.98 -61.70 18.97
C CYS A 299 -22.97 -62.66 19.64
N PRO A 300 -22.19 -62.22 20.64
CA PRO A 300 -21.23 -63.10 21.32
C PRO A 300 -21.87 -64.26 22.10
N ILE A 301 -23.18 -64.20 22.36
CA ILE A 301 -23.93 -65.12 23.22
C ILE A 301 -24.87 -66.03 22.40
N TRP A 302 -25.24 -65.61 21.18
CA TRP A 302 -26.26 -66.27 20.36
C TRP A 302 -25.71 -66.51 18.95
N HIS A 303 -25.93 -67.71 18.41
CA HIS A 303 -25.51 -68.03 17.05
C HIS A 303 -26.49 -67.39 16.07
N ASP A 304 -26.05 -66.29 15.46
CA ASP A 304 -26.80 -65.51 14.50
C ASP A 304 -25.92 -65.13 13.31
N ASP A 305 -26.56 -64.78 12.20
CA ASP A 305 -25.89 -64.34 10.99
C ASP A 305 -26.53 -63.07 10.41
N GLU A 306 -25.92 -62.54 9.36
CA GLU A 306 -26.33 -61.26 8.76
C GLU A 306 -27.63 -61.33 7.95
N ASN A 307 -28.26 -62.51 7.83
CA ASN A 307 -29.44 -62.67 7.00
C ASN A 307 -30.71 -62.20 7.74
N MET A 308 -31.59 -61.51 7.01
CA MET A 308 -32.89 -61.09 7.56
C MET A 308 -33.77 -62.31 7.86
N VAL A 309 -34.40 -62.35 9.04
CA VAL A 309 -35.33 -63.43 9.43
C VAL A 309 -36.69 -63.24 8.74
N LEU A 310 -37.17 -64.26 8.03
CA LEU A 310 -38.36 -64.19 7.16
C LEU A 310 -39.47 -65.20 7.50
N ASP A 311 -39.64 -65.53 8.79
CA ASP A 311 -40.78 -66.33 9.26
C ASP A 311 -42.10 -65.53 9.25
N ASP A 312 -43.23 -66.20 9.44
CA ASP A 312 -44.56 -65.57 9.37
C ASP A 312 -44.78 -64.45 10.41
N VAL A 313 -44.03 -64.44 11.51
CA VAL A 313 -44.14 -63.43 12.57
C VAL A 313 -43.29 -62.21 12.22
N ALA A 314 -42.03 -62.44 11.83
CA ALA A 314 -41.11 -61.41 11.37
C ALA A 314 -41.62 -60.71 10.11
N LEU A 315 -42.21 -61.45 9.15
CA LEU A 315 -42.79 -60.87 7.93
C LEU A 315 -43.93 -59.88 8.23
N ARG A 316 -44.77 -60.13 9.24
CA ARG A 316 -45.82 -59.16 9.63
C ARG A 316 -45.24 -57.86 10.18
N TYR A 317 -44.16 -57.97 10.94
CA TYR A 317 -43.44 -56.80 11.46
C TYR A 317 -42.78 -56.02 10.32
N LEU A 318 -42.03 -56.71 9.44
CA LEU A 318 -41.38 -56.11 8.27
C LEU A 318 -42.39 -55.47 7.31
N HIS A 319 -43.57 -56.05 7.11
CA HIS A 319 -44.64 -55.43 6.33
C HIS A 319 -45.13 -54.11 6.95
N THR A 320 -45.22 -54.05 8.29
CA THR A 320 -45.63 -52.82 8.99
C THR A 320 -44.58 -51.73 8.80
N VAL A 321 -43.30 -52.08 8.97
CA VAL A 321 -42.17 -51.17 8.73
C VAL A 321 -42.17 -50.71 7.27
N LEU A 322 -42.24 -51.63 6.32
CA LEU A 322 -42.27 -51.31 4.88
C LEU A 322 -43.40 -50.35 4.51
N GLY A 323 -44.62 -50.59 4.99
CA GLY A 323 -45.77 -49.71 4.73
C GLY A 323 -45.63 -48.33 5.37
N ASP A 324 -44.98 -48.24 6.54
CA ASP A 324 -44.68 -46.96 7.19
C ASP A 324 -43.57 -46.19 6.45
N SER A 325 -42.49 -46.87 6.06
CA SER A 325 -41.36 -46.29 5.31
C SER A 325 -41.79 -45.83 3.91
N GLN A 326 -42.55 -46.63 3.16
CA GLN A 326 -43.08 -46.22 1.84
C GLN A 326 -43.95 -44.97 1.92
N ARG A 327 -44.81 -44.88 2.95
CA ARG A 327 -45.67 -43.71 3.18
C ARG A 327 -44.84 -42.47 3.50
N LEU A 328 -43.80 -42.60 4.34
CA LEU A 328 -42.89 -41.51 4.68
C LEU A 328 -42.07 -41.06 3.47
N SER A 329 -41.56 -42.00 2.66
CA SER A 329 -40.82 -41.71 1.43
C SER A 329 -41.64 -40.83 0.49
N HIS A 330 -42.86 -41.25 0.15
CA HIS A 330 -43.75 -40.49 -0.73
C HIS A 330 -44.14 -39.13 -0.12
N GLN A 331 -44.32 -39.05 1.20
CA GLN A 331 -44.64 -37.77 1.87
C GLN A 331 -43.49 -36.75 1.72
N PHE A 332 -42.24 -37.20 1.87
CA PHE A 332 -41.08 -36.31 1.81
C PHE A 332 -40.64 -35.99 0.38
N GLU A 333 -40.87 -36.89 -0.59
CA GLU A 333 -40.54 -36.67 -2.01
C GLU A 333 -41.17 -35.37 -2.55
N ASP A 334 -42.46 -35.17 -2.33
CA ASP A 334 -43.17 -33.95 -2.75
C ASP A 334 -42.68 -32.68 -2.00
N THR A 335 -42.36 -32.83 -0.72
CA THR A 335 -41.94 -31.70 0.15
C THR A 335 -40.52 -31.23 -0.18
N ILE A 336 -39.64 -32.18 -0.49
CA ILE A 336 -38.23 -31.94 -0.82
C ILE A 336 -38.10 -31.18 -2.13
N ALA A 337 -38.83 -31.58 -3.18
CA ALA A 337 -38.80 -30.89 -4.47
C ALA A 337 -39.17 -29.40 -4.33
N SER A 338 -40.18 -29.08 -3.51
CA SER A 338 -40.58 -27.70 -3.23
C SER A 338 -39.49 -26.93 -2.45
N LYS A 339 -38.87 -27.56 -1.45
CA LYS A 339 -37.80 -26.94 -0.64
C LYS A 339 -36.52 -26.73 -1.44
N GLU A 340 -36.16 -27.67 -2.30
CA GLU A 340 -35.01 -27.56 -3.21
C GLU A 340 -35.19 -26.39 -4.17
N ALA A 341 -36.37 -26.26 -4.80
CA ALA A 341 -36.67 -25.13 -5.67
C ALA A 341 -36.58 -23.78 -4.92
N GLY A 342 -37.09 -23.73 -3.68
CA GLY A 342 -36.98 -22.54 -2.83
C GLY A 342 -35.54 -22.19 -2.45
N PHE A 343 -34.71 -23.19 -2.15
CA PHE A 343 -33.29 -22.99 -1.88
C PHE A 343 -32.54 -22.47 -3.13
N GLN A 344 -32.77 -23.07 -4.30
CA GLN A 344 -32.17 -22.61 -5.55
C GLN A 344 -32.59 -21.17 -5.93
N ASP A 345 -33.84 -20.77 -5.64
CA ASP A 345 -34.29 -19.38 -5.81
C ASP A 345 -33.51 -18.43 -4.91
N LEU A 346 -33.32 -18.79 -3.63
CA LEU A 346 -32.54 -17.99 -2.68
C LEU A 346 -31.08 -17.85 -3.13
N GLU A 347 -30.45 -18.92 -3.61
CA GLU A 347 -29.08 -18.88 -4.13
C GLU A 347 -28.95 -17.97 -5.36
N LYS A 348 -29.90 -18.04 -6.30
CA LYS A 348 -29.94 -17.13 -7.47
C LYS A 348 -30.10 -15.68 -7.05
N ARG A 349 -31.04 -15.39 -6.14
CA ARG A 349 -31.27 -14.02 -5.63
C ARG A 349 -30.04 -13.48 -4.92
N LYS A 350 -29.34 -14.32 -4.14
CA LYS A 350 -28.09 -13.98 -3.48
C LYS A 350 -27.01 -13.61 -4.49
N ALA A 351 -26.84 -14.40 -5.56
CA ALA A 351 -25.86 -14.13 -6.62
C ALA A 351 -26.17 -12.83 -7.39
N THR A 352 -27.43 -12.62 -7.79
CA THR A 352 -27.86 -11.38 -8.47
C THR A 352 -27.61 -10.16 -7.59
N LYS A 353 -27.97 -10.22 -6.31
CA LYS A 353 -27.78 -9.09 -5.38
C LYS A 353 -26.31 -8.80 -5.08
N LEU A 354 -25.45 -9.81 -5.11
CA LEU A 354 -24.01 -9.62 -4.96
C LEU A 354 -23.40 -8.85 -6.16
N ALA A 355 -23.90 -9.10 -7.38
CA ALA A 355 -23.47 -8.38 -8.57
C ALA A 355 -23.96 -6.92 -8.62
N GLU A 356 -25.01 -6.58 -7.87
CA GLU A 356 -25.60 -5.23 -7.76
C GLU A 356 -25.04 -4.41 -6.57
N ALA A 357 -24.07 -4.94 -5.83
CA ALA A 357 -23.67 -4.43 -4.52
C ALA A 357 -22.74 -3.19 -4.58
N ASP A 358 -23.32 -2.01 -4.87
CA ASP A 358 -22.66 -0.70 -4.75
C ASP A 358 -23.16 0.14 -3.55
N SER A 359 -24.02 -0.40 -2.67
CA SER A 359 -24.61 0.36 -1.54
C SER A 359 -24.73 -0.42 -0.22
N ASP A 360 -24.67 0.29 0.92
CA ASP A 360 -24.82 -0.27 2.27
C ASP A 360 -26.15 -1.03 2.49
N SER A 361 -27.21 -0.58 1.82
CA SER A 361 -28.52 -1.27 1.84
C SER A 361 -28.46 -2.63 1.14
N ALA A 362 -27.67 -2.77 0.07
CA ALA A 362 -27.49 -4.02 -0.65
C ALA A 362 -26.71 -5.06 0.19
N SER A 363 -25.73 -4.62 0.99
CA SER A 363 -24.95 -5.49 1.90
C SER A 363 -25.81 -6.16 2.98
N ASN A 364 -26.66 -5.38 3.68
CA ASN A 364 -27.55 -5.93 4.72
C ASN A 364 -28.54 -6.97 4.16
N ASN A 365 -29.07 -6.71 2.96
CA ASN A 365 -29.95 -7.66 2.27
C ASN A 365 -29.22 -8.96 1.89
N HIS A 366 -27.92 -8.89 1.59
CA HIS A 366 -27.12 -10.08 1.26
C HIS A 366 -26.94 -10.99 2.48
N PHE A 367 -26.63 -10.44 3.66
CA PHE A 367 -26.54 -11.22 4.90
C PHE A 367 -27.87 -11.88 5.27
N GLU A 368 -28.98 -11.19 5.06
CA GLU A 368 -30.30 -11.75 5.28
C GLU A 368 -30.58 -12.93 4.33
N LEU A 369 -30.31 -12.76 3.03
CA LEU A 369 -30.44 -13.83 2.04
C LEU A 369 -29.54 -15.02 2.35
N LEU A 370 -28.30 -14.78 2.80
CA LEU A 370 -27.40 -15.85 3.25
C LEU A 370 -28.00 -16.62 4.44
N SER A 371 -28.49 -15.91 5.47
CA SER A 371 -29.15 -16.55 6.61
C SER A 371 -30.40 -17.35 6.21
N GLN A 372 -31.20 -16.81 5.29
CA GLN A 372 -32.37 -17.51 4.73
C GLN A 372 -31.95 -18.77 3.96
N SER A 373 -30.90 -18.69 3.13
CA SER A 373 -30.37 -19.84 2.38
C SER A 373 -29.87 -20.95 3.30
N ILE A 374 -29.16 -20.60 4.39
CA ILE A 374 -28.70 -21.56 5.39
C ILE A 374 -29.88 -22.25 6.09
N ASN A 375 -30.92 -21.49 6.44
CA ASN A 375 -32.11 -22.05 7.07
C ASN A 375 -32.89 -22.96 6.11
N ALA A 376 -32.99 -22.58 4.83
CA ALA A 376 -33.61 -23.39 3.79
C ALA A 376 -32.83 -24.69 3.57
N LEU A 377 -31.49 -24.62 3.45
CA LEU A 377 -30.60 -25.78 3.34
C LEU A 377 -30.78 -26.72 4.53
N ARG A 378 -30.74 -26.20 5.76
CA ARG A 378 -30.96 -27.00 6.97
C ARG A 378 -32.32 -27.73 6.94
N SER A 379 -33.38 -27.03 6.55
CA SER A 379 -34.73 -27.59 6.46
C SER A 379 -34.85 -28.67 5.38
N LEU A 380 -34.15 -28.50 4.26
CA LEU A 380 -34.06 -29.46 3.17
C LEU A 380 -33.28 -30.71 3.61
N THR A 381 -32.09 -30.55 4.20
CA THR A 381 -31.24 -31.65 4.68
C THR A 381 -31.96 -32.54 5.69
N VAL A 382 -32.72 -31.96 6.63
CA VAL A 382 -33.46 -32.74 7.65
C VAL A 382 -34.51 -33.64 7.02
N ASP A 383 -35.26 -33.14 6.02
CA ASP A 383 -36.30 -33.93 5.37
C ASP A 383 -35.71 -34.92 4.37
N ASP A 384 -34.64 -34.54 3.66
CA ASP A 384 -33.88 -35.43 2.79
C ASP A 384 -33.26 -36.62 3.54
N THR A 385 -32.79 -36.38 4.78
CA THR A 385 -32.33 -37.45 5.66
C THR A 385 -33.45 -38.45 5.97
N LYS A 386 -34.67 -37.97 6.27
CA LYS A 386 -35.82 -38.85 6.54
C LYS A 386 -36.28 -39.62 5.31
N ARG A 387 -36.26 -38.99 4.14
CA ARG A 387 -36.52 -39.64 2.85
C ARG A 387 -35.49 -40.76 2.63
N THR A 388 -34.21 -40.45 2.77
CA THR A 388 -33.11 -41.42 2.60
C THR A 388 -33.26 -42.61 3.55
N ILE A 389 -33.58 -42.38 4.84
CA ILE A 389 -33.87 -43.47 5.79
C ILE A 389 -35.01 -44.35 5.28
N ALA A 390 -36.13 -43.74 4.89
CA ALA A 390 -37.32 -44.47 4.44
C ALA A 390 -37.09 -45.25 3.12
N GLU A 391 -36.32 -44.69 2.20
CA GLU A 391 -35.91 -45.34 0.95
C GLU A 391 -35.01 -46.54 1.23
N VAL A 392 -33.96 -46.37 2.04
CA VAL A 392 -33.04 -47.45 2.41
C VAL A 392 -33.79 -48.57 3.16
N GLU A 393 -34.68 -48.24 4.10
CA GLU A 393 -35.53 -49.25 4.76
C GLU A 393 -36.40 -50.02 3.75
N THR A 394 -37.04 -49.29 2.82
CA THR A 394 -37.91 -49.88 1.79
C THR A 394 -37.12 -50.81 0.87
N GLU A 395 -35.98 -50.35 0.36
CA GLU A 395 -35.10 -51.13 -0.51
C GLU A 395 -34.52 -52.35 0.20
N THR A 396 -34.05 -52.18 1.44
CA THR A 396 -33.48 -53.27 2.25
C THR A 396 -34.51 -54.36 2.51
N ILE A 397 -35.73 -54.00 2.92
CA ILE A 397 -36.78 -54.98 3.19
C ILE A 397 -37.18 -55.68 1.88
N LYS A 398 -37.47 -54.94 0.81
CA LYS A 398 -37.88 -55.51 -0.48
C LYS A 398 -36.83 -56.44 -1.08
N HIS A 399 -35.56 -56.06 -1.00
CA HIS A 399 -34.45 -56.88 -1.49
C HIS A 399 -34.36 -58.21 -0.74
N ASN A 400 -34.53 -58.18 0.59
CA ASN A 400 -34.42 -59.38 1.43
C ASN A 400 -35.69 -60.24 1.44
N THR A 401 -36.88 -59.70 1.15
CA THR A 401 -38.14 -60.45 1.17
C THR A 401 -38.51 -61.13 -0.17
N GLY A 402 -37.91 -60.71 -1.29
CA GLY A 402 -38.12 -61.30 -2.62
C GLY A 402 -39.56 -61.15 -3.17
N GLU A 403 -40.02 -62.08 -4.02
CA GLU A 403 -41.38 -62.13 -4.62
C GLU A 403 -42.51 -62.50 -3.63
N LYS A 404 -42.25 -62.58 -2.31
CA LYS A 404 -43.32 -62.74 -1.33
C LYS A 404 -44.15 -61.45 -1.30
N ASP A 405 -45.24 -61.44 -2.08
CA ASP A 405 -46.10 -60.28 -2.31
C ASP A 405 -46.68 -59.72 -1.00
N LEU A 406 -45.94 -58.75 -0.44
CA LEU A 406 -46.26 -58.00 0.76
C LEU A 406 -47.26 -56.86 0.47
N ASP A 407 -47.85 -56.77 -0.73
CA ASP A 407 -48.88 -55.75 -1.01
C ASP A 407 -50.30 -56.18 -0.59
N SER A 408 -50.48 -57.42 -0.10
CA SER A 408 -51.81 -58.04 0.06
C SER A 408 -52.36 -58.19 1.49
N TYR A 409 -51.64 -57.81 2.56
CA TYR A 409 -52.15 -57.95 3.93
C TYR A 409 -52.72 -56.63 4.48
N GLN A 410 -54.05 -56.50 4.51
CA GLN A 410 -54.68 -55.34 5.14
C GLN A 410 -54.43 -55.31 6.66
N PRO A 411 -54.11 -54.15 7.25
CA PRO A 411 -53.84 -54.05 8.68
C PRO A 411 -55.09 -54.40 9.49
N VAL A 412 -54.99 -55.43 10.34
CA VAL A 412 -55.98 -55.65 11.40
C VAL A 412 -55.83 -54.52 12.41
N VAL A 413 -56.80 -53.60 12.43
CA VAL A 413 -56.90 -52.54 13.45
C VAL A 413 -57.14 -53.20 14.82
N ILE A 414 -56.07 -53.40 15.60
CA ILE A 414 -56.20 -53.77 17.01
C ILE A 414 -56.43 -52.49 17.82
N LYS A 415 -57.69 -52.23 18.18
CA LYS A 415 -58.04 -51.21 19.19
C LYS A 415 -57.36 -51.56 20.51
N LYS A 416 -56.51 -50.66 21.02
CA LYS A 416 -55.91 -50.78 22.36
C LYS A 416 -57.01 -50.93 23.42
N ARG A 417 -57.01 -52.06 24.14
CA ARG A 417 -57.72 -52.20 25.43
C ARG A 417 -56.70 -52.28 26.56
N HIS A 418 -56.97 -51.51 27.60
CA HIS A 418 -56.19 -51.41 28.84
C HIS A 418 -56.48 -52.58 29.80
N ASN A 419 -55.44 -52.94 30.57
CA ASN A 419 -55.40 -53.53 31.93
C ASN A 419 -55.18 -55.04 32.18
N PHE A 420 -53.99 -55.30 32.75
CA PHE A 420 -53.63 -56.01 34.00
C PHE A 420 -53.76 -57.54 34.22
N LEU A 421 -52.66 -58.08 34.81
CA LEU A 421 -52.48 -59.17 35.80
C LEU A 421 -52.24 -60.65 35.34
N PHE A 422 -50.98 -61.08 35.62
CA PHE A 422 -50.47 -62.37 36.16
C PHE A 422 -50.69 -63.74 35.46
N GLY A 423 -49.59 -64.49 35.29
CA GLY A 423 -49.61 -65.97 35.28
C GLY A 423 -48.36 -66.64 34.68
N LYS A 424 -47.62 -67.43 35.50
CA LYS A 424 -46.36 -68.15 35.20
C LYS A 424 -46.55 -69.52 34.50
N LYS A 425 -45.51 -69.97 33.75
CA LYS A 425 -44.86 -71.33 33.65
C LYS A 425 -44.65 -71.81 32.20
N LYS A 426 -43.41 -71.97 31.73
CA LYS A 426 -42.47 -73.15 31.76
C LYS A 426 -42.64 -74.18 30.61
N ILE A 427 -41.76 -74.05 29.61
CA ILE A 427 -40.78 -75.01 29.02
C ILE A 427 -41.19 -76.49 28.82
N ASP A 428 -41.11 -76.98 27.57
CA ASP A 428 -40.24 -78.11 27.11
C ASP A 428 -40.26 -78.20 25.55
N ARG A 429 -39.11 -77.98 24.88
CA ARG A 429 -38.16 -78.96 24.29
C ARG A 429 -38.73 -79.85 23.17
N ASN A 430 -38.30 -79.63 21.91
CA ASN A 430 -37.40 -80.56 21.23
C ASN A 430 -36.83 -80.04 19.89
N ILE A 431 -35.56 -80.36 19.70
CA ILE A 431 -34.63 -80.00 18.61
C ILE A 431 -34.82 -80.97 17.44
N PRO A 432 -34.56 -80.55 16.18
CA PRO A 432 -33.48 -81.18 15.43
C PRO A 432 -32.59 -80.20 14.65
N GLU A 433 -31.27 -80.40 14.78
CA GLU A 433 -30.20 -80.03 13.84
C GLU A 433 -29.69 -81.33 13.19
N PRO A 434 -28.78 -81.31 12.18
CA PRO A 434 -28.59 -80.31 11.11
C PRO A 434 -28.47 -81.01 9.74
N THR A 435 -28.61 -80.26 8.64
CA THR A 435 -27.96 -80.65 7.37
C THR A 435 -27.26 -79.47 6.73
N PRO A 436 -26.11 -79.69 6.07
CA PRO A 436 -25.08 -78.66 5.94
C PRO A 436 -25.01 -78.05 4.54
N VAL A 437 -24.20 -76.98 4.48
CA VAL A 437 -23.58 -76.36 3.28
C VAL A 437 -24.55 -75.50 2.45
N LYS A 438 -24.29 -74.20 2.23
CA LYS A 438 -23.09 -73.63 1.62
C LYS A 438 -22.87 -72.18 2.06
N ARG A 439 -21.59 -71.83 2.20
CA ARG A 439 -21.07 -70.46 2.23
C ARG A 439 -21.66 -69.67 1.06
N SER A 440 -22.38 -68.60 1.37
CA SER A 440 -22.69 -67.53 0.43
C SER A 440 -21.94 -66.27 0.89
N ASN A 441 -21.16 -65.73 -0.03
CA ASN A 441 -20.40 -64.50 0.13
C ASN A 441 -21.36 -63.34 0.39
N THR A 442 -21.09 -62.55 1.41
CA THR A 442 -21.72 -61.26 1.64
C THR A 442 -21.42 -60.36 0.44
N THR A 443 -22.45 -60.05 -0.35
CA THR A 443 -22.39 -59.00 -1.37
C THR A 443 -22.64 -57.65 -0.70
N THR A 444 -21.63 -57.09 -0.05
CA THR A 444 -21.66 -55.72 0.48
C THR A 444 -21.26 -54.67 -0.58
N SER A 445 -21.59 -54.91 -1.84
CA SER A 445 -21.31 -53.94 -2.93
C SER A 445 -22.41 -53.92 -4.02
N GLY A 446 -23.65 -54.23 -3.64
CA GLY A 446 -24.77 -54.38 -4.57
C GLY A 446 -25.98 -53.47 -4.34
N PHE A 447 -25.99 -52.61 -3.31
CA PHE A 447 -26.98 -51.54 -3.20
C PHE A 447 -26.57 -50.36 -4.08
N GLY A 448 -26.69 -50.55 -5.40
CA GLY A 448 -26.74 -49.44 -6.34
C GLY A 448 -28.09 -48.73 -6.21
N GLY A 449 -28.31 -48.06 -5.07
CA GLY A 449 -29.46 -47.18 -4.91
C GLY A 449 -29.34 -46.05 -5.92
N THR A 450 -30.31 -45.97 -6.84
CA THR A 450 -30.44 -44.88 -7.83
C THR A 450 -30.85 -43.54 -7.18
N GLY A 451 -30.79 -43.43 -5.85
CA GLY A 451 -31.03 -42.20 -5.12
C GLY A 451 -29.89 -41.22 -5.36
N LYS A 452 -30.06 -40.36 -6.36
CA LYS A 452 -29.18 -39.20 -6.58
C LYS A 452 -29.13 -38.41 -5.26
N LEU A 453 -27.97 -38.37 -4.60
CA LEU A 453 -27.78 -37.54 -3.42
C LEU A 453 -28.17 -36.11 -3.79
N ILE A 454 -29.09 -35.51 -3.04
CA ILE A 454 -29.55 -34.14 -3.32
C ILE A 454 -28.37 -33.18 -3.28
N LEU A 455 -27.34 -33.47 -2.49
CA LEU A 455 -26.10 -32.71 -2.43
C LEU A 455 -25.38 -32.60 -3.80
N ASP A 456 -25.43 -33.64 -4.64
CA ASP A 456 -24.87 -33.62 -6.00
C ASP A 456 -25.69 -32.75 -6.97
N THR A 457 -26.94 -32.43 -6.62
CA THR A 457 -27.84 -31.58 -7.41
C THR A 457 -27.85 -30.13 -6.91
N LEU A 458 -27.53 -29.91 -5.63
CA LEU A 458 -27.47 -28.58 -5.00
C LEU A 458 -26.16 -27.82 -5.24
N THR A 459 -25.12 -28.47 -5.75
CA THR A 459 -23.93 -27.76 -6.22
C THR A 459 -24.24 -27.04 -7.53
N TYR A 460 -24.88 -25.87 -7.46
CA TYR A 460 -24.66 -24.83 -8.46
C TYR A 460 -23.20 -24.39 -8.33
N ARG A 461 -22.30 -25.08 -9.03
CA ARG A 461 -20.98 -24.55 -9.38
C ARG A 461 -21.20 -23.52 -10.48
N GLU A 462 -21.39 -22.26 -10.10
CA GLU A 462 -21.00 -21.20 -11.01
C GLU A 462 -19.49 -21.22 -11.09
N GLY A 463 -19.00 -21.67 -12.24
CA GLY A 463 -17.60 -22.04 -12.42
C GLY A 463 -17.47 -23.55 -12.45
N ASP A 464 -17.48 -24.10 -13.65
CA ASP A 464 -16.51 -25.15 -13.97
C ASP A 464 -15.20 -24.86 -13.21
N PRO A 465 -14.47 -25.87 -12.69
CA PRO A 465 -13.05 -25.66 -12.45
C PRO A 465 -12.53 -25.03 -13.73
N ILE A 466 -11.96 -23.83 -13.64
CA ILE A 466 -11.35 -23.15 -14.79
C ILE A 466 -10.59 -24.26 -15.54
N PRO A 467 -10.90 -24.55 -16.82
CA PRO A 467 -10.15 -25.56 -17.54
C PRO A 467 -8.71 -25.06 -17.57
N TRP A 468 -7.85 -25.64 -16.72
CA TRP A 468 -6.44 -25.24 -16.55
C TRP A 468 -5.59 -25.48 -17.81
N ASN A 469 -6.20 -25.83 -18.95
CA ASN A 469 -5.52 -26.13 -20.20
C ASN A 469 -5.84 -25.13 -21.32
N LYS A 470 -5.54 -23.85 -21.08
CA LYS A 470 -5.11 -22.98 -22.18
C LYS A 470 -3.68 -22.55 -21.93
N GLU A 471 -2.76 -23.24 -22.60
CA GLU A 471 -1.36 -22.82 -22.78
C GLU A 471 -1.35 -21.31 -23.11
N SER A 472 -0.89 -20.51 -22.16
CA SER A 472 -0.88 -19.04 -22.25
C SER A 472 0.56 -18.57 -22.38
N SER A 473 0.86 -17.70 -23.35
CA SER A 473 2.22 -17.18 -23.54
C SER A 473 2.51 -16.03 -22.56
N ALA A 474 3.67 -16.08 -21.92
CA ALA A 474 4.16 -15.07 -20.98
C ALA A 474 5.51 -14.49 -21.42
N LEU A 475 5.82 -13.27 -20.97
CA LEU A 475 7.09 -12.59 -21.23
C LEU A 475 7.97 -12.61 -19.96
N VAL A 476 9.21 -13.04 -20.09
CA VAL A 476 10.16 -13.06 -18.97
C VAL A 476 10.65 -11.64 -18.66
N LEU A 477 10.38 -11.16 -17.46
CA LEU A 477 10.76 -9.82 -16.97
C LEU A 477 12.19 -9.77 -16.41
N TYR A 478 12.66 -10.89 -15.86
CA TYR A 478 13.98 -10.98 -15.22
C TYR A 478 14.62 -12.33 -15.52
N ARG A 479 15.93 -12.35 -15.70
CA ARG A 479 16.69 -13.60 -15.82
C ARG A 479 16.61 -14.42 -14.53
N TYR A 480 16.40 -15.73 -14.66
CA TYR A 480 16.40 -16.67 -13.56
C TYR A 480 17.38 -17.82 -13.81
N GLU A 481 18.18 -18.16 -12.80
CA GLU A 481 19.09 -19.30 -12.81
C GLU A 481 18.54 -20.39 -11.87
N PRO A 482 18.34 -21.62 -12.37
CA PRO A 482 17.73 -22.70 -11.61
C PRO A 482 18.63 -23.12 -10.44
N GLN A 483 18.01 -23.33 -9.28
CA GLN A 483 18.63 -23.76 -8.03
C GLN A 483 18.23 -25.19 -7.64
N GLY A 484 17.19 -25.73 -8.28
CA GLY A 484 16.69 -27.10 -8.13
C GLY A 484 16.61 -27.84 -9.47
N SER A 485 16.47 -29.17 -9.42
CA SER A 485 16.37 -30.03 -10.60
C SER A 485 15.03 -29.91 -11.34
N ASP A 486 14.00 -29.38 -10.68
CA ASP A 486 12.66 -29.13 -11.19
C ASP A 486 12.48 -27.69 -11.73
N GLU A 487 13.55 -26.89 -11.73
CA GLU A 487 13.57 -25.50 -12.16
C GLU A 487 14.22 -25.33 -13.54
N VAL A 488 13.85 -24.26 -14.27
CA VAL A 488 14.39 -23.99 -15.62
C VAL A 488 15.02 -22.61 -15.73
N PHE A 489 16.12 -22.52 -16.48
CA PHE A 489 16.77 -21.26 -16.81
C PHE A 489 15.94 -20.44 -17.80
N ILE A 490 15.65 -19.17 -17.48
CA ILE A 490 14.95 -18.23 -18.36
C ILE A 490 15.71 -16.92 -18.52
N SER A 491 15.69 -16.34 -19.72
CA SER A 491 16.35 -15.07 -20.03
C SER A 491 15.37 -13.90 -20.11
N GLU A 492 15.80 -12.72 -19.66
CA GLU A 492 15.01 -11.47 -19.78
C GLU A 492 14.60 -11.20 -21.24
N ASN A 493 13.32 -10.87 -21.44
CA ASN A 493 12.62 -10.71 -22.73
C ASN A 493 12.43 -11.99 -23.56
N GLU A 494 12.63 -13.17 -22.99
CA GLU A 494 12.25 -14.44 -23.62
C GLU A 494 10.72 -14.67 -23.51
N HIS A 495 10.13 -15.27 -24.54
CA HIS A 495 8.74 -15.74 -24.49
C HIS A 495 8.69 -17.20 -24.07
N VAL A 496 7.86 -17.50 -23.06
CA VAL A 496 7.66 -18.85 -22.55
C VAL A 496 6.17 -19.20 -22.55
N THR A 497 5.85 -20.47 -22.70
CA THR A 497 4.48 -20.98 -22.58
C THR A 497 4.24 -21.41 -21.15
N VAL A 498 3.25 -20.84 -20.48
CA VAL A 498 2.87 -21.25 -19.13
C VAL A 498 2.11 -22.56 -19.22
N LEU A 499 2.65 -23.60 -18.59
CA LEU A 499 2.04 -24.92 -18.46
C LEU A 499 1.19 -25.01 -17.19
N GLU A 500 1.68 -24.44 -16.08
CA GLU A 500 0.98 -24.39 -14.80
C GLU A 500 1.08 -22.95 -14.26
N THR A 501 -0.06 -22.29 -14.04
CA THR A 501 -0.12 -20.97 -13.39
C THR A 501 0.13 -21.07 -11.89
N ASP A 502 0.41 -19.95 -11.24
CA ASP A 502 0.80 -19.91 -9.83
C ASP A 502 -0.35 -20.44 -8.96
N ASP A 503 -0.10 -21.54 -8.26
CA ASP A 503 -1.03 -22.20 -7.33
C ASP A 503 -0.98 -21.54 -5.92
N GLY A 504 -0.48 -20.32 -5.84
CA GLY A 504 -0.18 -19.60 -4.62
C GLY A 504 1.14 -20.03 -3.95
N SER A 505 2.00 -20.79 -4.65
CA SER A 505 3.35 -21.09 -4.18
C SER A 505 4.36 -20.00 -4.54
N GLY A 506 3.99 -19.06 -5.42
CA GLY A 506 4.91 -18.07 -5.99
C GLY A 506 5.74 -18.62 -7.15
N TRP A 507 5.42 -19.82 -7.65
CA TRP A 507 6.12 -20.51 -8.72
C TRP A 507 5.14 -20.89 -9.83
N ILE A 508 5.59 -20.75 -11.07
CA ILE A 508 4.85 -21.20 -12.26
C ILE A 508 5.71 -22.19 -13.04
N ARG A 509 5.07 -23.15 -13.72
CA ARG A 509 5.77 -24.06 -14.62
C ARG A 509 5.70 -23.51 -16.04
N VAL A 510 6.84 -23.33 -16.67
CA VAL A 510 6.94 -22.76 -18.02
C VAL A 510 7.67 -23.70 -18.95
N ARG A 511 7.29 -23.70 -20.22
CA ARG A 511 7.96 -24.38 -21.33
C ARG A 511 8.60 -23.35 -22.25
N LYS A 512 9.88 -23.53 -22.54
CA LYS A 512 10.67 -22.71 -23.45
C LYS A 512 10.45 -23.12 -24.91
N SER A 513 10.91 -22.28 -25.83
CA SER A 513 10.87 -22.54 -27.28
C SER A 513 11.71 -23.73 -27.72
N ASP A 514 12.72 -24.12 -26.95
CA ASP A 514 13.57 -25.30 -27.16
C ASP A 514 12.92 -26.62 -26.66
N GLY A 515 11.72 -26.54 -26.08
CA GLY A 515 10.96 -27.68 -25.57
C GLY A 515 11.27 -28.05 -24.12
N THR A 516 12.25 -27.40 -23.48
CA THR A 516 12.55 -27.62 -22.05
C THR A 516 11.50 -26.95 -21.17
N ASP A 517 11.12 -27.60 -20.06
CA ASP A 517 10.19 -27.05 -19.10
C ASP A 517 10.69 -27.20 -17.65
N GLY A 518 10.18 -26.33 -16.78
CA GLY A 518 10.50 -26.35 -15.36
C GLY A 518 9.89 -25.16 -14.64
N LEU A 519 10.12 -25.10 -13.33
CA LEU A 519 9.61 -24.05 -12.46
C LEU A 519 10.44 -22.77 -12.53
N VAL A 520 9.74 -21.64 -12.48
CA VAL A 520 10.33 -20.30 -12.35
C VAL A 520 9.45 -19.47 -11.41
N PRO A 521 9.98 -18.43 -10.74
CA PRO A 521 9.16 -17.58 -9.89
C PRO A 521 8.08 -16.86 -10.69
N ALA A 522 6.84 -16.86 -10.19
CA ALA A 522 5.70 -16.19 -10.83
C ALA A 522 5.97 -14.69 -11.07
N SER A 523 6.67 -14.04 -10.15
CA SER A 523 7.06 -12.62 -10.23
C SER A 523 8.09 -12.28 -11.31
N TYR A 524 8.69 -13.30 -11.96
CA TYR A 524 9.71 -13.12 -12.99
C TYR A 524 9.12 -13.14 -14.41
N VAL A 525 7.80 -13.31 -14.54
CA VAL A 525 7.12 -13.54 -15.81
C VAL A 525 5.81 -12.74 -15.83
N ASP A 526 5.53 -12.06 -16.94
CA ASP A 526 4.31 -11.29 -17.17
C ASP A 526 3.36 -12.07 -18.08
N MET A 527 2.18 -12.40 -17.57
CA MET A 527 1.13 -13.14 -18.29
C MET A 527 0.26 -12.25 -19.18
N ASN A 528 0.33 -10.93 -19.02
CA ASN A 528 -0.44 -9.96 -19.81
C ASN A 528 0.48 -8.85 -20.35
N PRO A 529 1.48 -9.18 -21.19
CA PRO A 529 2.30 -8.16 -21.80
C PRO A 529 1.39 -7.22 -22.62
N PRO A 530 1.52 -5.89 -22.50
CA PRO A 530 0.67 -4.95 -23.22
C PRO A 530 0.77 -5.23 -24.72
N LYS A 531 -0.35 -5.61 -25.34
CA LYS A 531 -0.46 -5.77 -26.81
C LYS A 531 -0.20 -4.42 -27.46
N SER A 532 1.05 -4.14 -27.78
CA SER A 532 1.47 -2.95 -28.49
C SER A 532 1.95 -3.33 -29.89
N ALA A 533 1.23 -2.77 -30.85
CA ALA A 533 1.66 -2.44 -32.21
C ALA A 533 2.20 -3.57 -33.09
N THR A 534 1.34 -3.99 -34.01
CA THR A 534 1.63 -4.28 -35.41
C THR A 534 2.98 -3.72 -35.89
N THR A 535 3.84 -4.63 -36.36
CA THR A 535 4.98 -4.43 -37.29
C THR A 535 5.22 -3.01 -37.83
N PRO A 536 6.46 -2.49 -37.74
CA PRO A 536 6.97 -1.53 -38.70
C PRO A 536 7.86 -2.24 -39.74
N SER A 537 7.37 -2.31 -40.97
CA SER A 537 8.22 -2.46 -42.15
C SER A 537 9.10 -1.23 -42.32
N SER A 538 10.39 -1.46 -42.55
CA SER A 538 11.30 -0.68 -43.40
C SER A 538 11.21 0.85 -43.38
N GLY A 539 12.21 1.49 -42.78
CA GLY A 539 12.53 2.90 -43.01
C GLY A 539 13.77 3.33 -42.23
N GLY A 540 14.93 3.26 -42.87
CA GLY A 540 16.22 3.53 -42.24
C GLY A 540 16.46 5.00 -41.86
N GLY A 541 17.38 5.20 -40.93
CA GLY A 541 17.90 6.49 -40.51
C GLY A 541 18.87 6.31 -39.36
N GLY A 542 20.17 6.25 -39.66
CA GLY A 542 21.24 5.82 -38.76
C GLY A 542 21.56 6.76 -37.59
N GLY A 543 22.30 6.23 -36.61
CA GLY A 543 22.98 7.06 -35.59
C GLY A 543 23.22 6.41 -34.23
N SER A 544 24.04 5.36 -34.21
CA SER A 544 24.70 4.71 -33.03
C SER A 544 25.19 5.69 -31.93
N LEU A 545 24.81 5.48 -30.64
CA LEU A 545 25.52 4.72 -29.57
C LEU A 545 26.70 5.51 -28.93
N LYS A 546 26.94 5.63 -27.61
CA LYS A 546 26.89 4.71 -26.43
C LYS A 546 26.82 5.55 -25.12
N SER A 547 25.98 5.24 -24.12
CA SER A 547 26.02 4.16 -23.09
C SER A 547 26.97 4.39 -21.91
N ALA A 548 26.38 4.54 -20.72
CA ALA A 548 26.77 4.01 -19.41
C ALA A 548 25.63 4.42 -18.46
N PHE A 549 24.77 3.58 -17.90
CA PHE A 549 25.06 2.44 -17.02
C PHE A 549 23.96 1.36 -17.20
N SER A 550 24.35 0.16 -17.61
CA SER A 550 23.55 -1.05 -17.47
C SER A 550 23.72 -1.60 -16.05
N ILE A 551 22.85 -1.16 -15.15
CA ILE A 551 22.65 -1.84 -13.87
C ILE A 551 21.87 -3.11 -14.19
N LYS A 552 22.51 -4.28 -14.02
CA LYS A 552 21.81 -5.58 -13.99
C LYS A 552 20.72 -5.48 -12.93
N ARG A 553 19.44 -5.44 -13.32
CA ARG A 553 18.32 -5.43 -12.38
C ARG A 553 18.25 -6.83 -11.74
N LYS A 554 18.58 -6.90 -10.45
CA LYS A 554 18.36 -8.10 -9.64
C LYS A 554 16.87 -8.15 -9.34
N GLY A 555 16.18 -9.23 -9.74
CA GLY A 555 14.77 -9.42 -9.44
C GLY A 555 14.52 -9.51 -7.92
N PRO A 556 13.25 -9.49 -7.48
CA PRO A 556 12.89 -9.65 -6.08
C PRO A 556 13.55 -10.90 -5.46
N PRO A 557 13.97 -10.87 -4.18
CA PRO A 557 14.45 -12.07 -3.50
C PRO A 557 13.30 -13.09 -3.38
N VAL A 558 13.48 -14.28 -3.96
CA VAL A 558 12.51 -15.38 -3.92
C VAL A 558 13.07 -16.47 -3.02
N ALA A 559 12.27 -16.97 -2.08
CA ALA A 559 12.64 -18.10 -1.23
C ALA A 559 12.62 -19.41 -2.05
N PRO A 560 13.58 -20.34 -1.86
CA PRO A 560 13.54 -21.65 -2.51
C PRO A 560 12.25 -22.39 -2.14
N LYS A 561 11.60 -23.06 -3.11
CA LYS A 561 10.40 -23.89 -2.84
C LYS A 561 10.79 -25.02 -1.89
N GLN A 562 10.35 -24.95 -0.63
CA GLN A 562 10.44 -26.09 0.29
C GLN A 562 9.43 -27.15 -0.14
N GLY A 563 9.95 -28.29 -0.60
CA GLY A 563 9.15 -29.38 -1.16
C GLY A 563 9.95 -30.44 -1.90
N ALA A 564 11.29 -30.30 -2.00
CA ALA A 564 12.13 -31.44 -2.36
C ALA A 564 11.90 -32.56 -1.33
N LYS A 565 11.59 -33.77 -1.81
CA LYS A 565 11.88 -34.99 -1.04
C LYS A 565 13.24 -34.79 -0.42
N LYS A 566 13.36 -34.95 0.90
CA LYS A 566 14.63 -34.84 1.60
C LYS A 566 15.59 -35.81 0.89
N VAL A 567 16.46 -35.28 0.06
CA VAL A 567 17.48 -36.06 -0.62
C VAL A 567 18.51 -36.30 0.46
N ASP A 568 18.50 -37.49 1.03
CA ASP A 568 19.55 -37.88 1.96
C ASP A 568 20.83 -38.09 1.15
N TYR A 569 21.91 -37.47 1.59
CA TYR A 569 23.23 -37.62 0.99
C TYR A 569 24.09 -38.45 1.93
N VAL A 570 24.88 -39.32 1.34
CA VAL A 570 25.91 -40.08 2.07
C VAL A 570 27.26 -39.79 1.46
N THR A 571 28.28 -39.74 2.30
CA THR A 571 29.67 -39.53 1.86
C THR A 571 30.40 -40.86 1.85
N ALA A 572 30.99 -41.23 0.71
CA ALA A 572 31.81 -42.42 0.62
C ALA A 572 33.05 -42.30 1.51
N LEU A 573 33.23 -43.25 2.42
CA LEU A 573 34.39 -43.37 3.29
C LEU A 573 35.52 -44.17 2.63
N TYR A 574 35.19 -45.08 1.72
CA TYR A 574 36.12 -45.97 1.04
C TYR A 574 35.79 -46.11 -0.44
N ASP A 575 36.79 -46.45 -1.25
CA ASP A 575 36.59 -46.77 -2.66
C ASP A 575 35.86 -48.12 -2.81
N TYR A 576 34.86 -48.17 -3.68
CA TYR A 576 34.15 -49.38 -4.09
C TYR A 576 34.04 -49.42 -5.62
N ASN A 577 34.45 -50.54 -6.22
CA ASN A 577 34.29 -50.76 -7.66
C ASN A 577 33.13 -51.72 -7.87
N ALA A 578 32.16 -51.31 -8.68
CA ALA A 578 31.00 -52.13 -9.07
C ALA A 578 31.44 -53.45 -9.71
N GLN A 579 30.83 -54.55 -9.30
CA GLN A 579 31.11 -55.89 -9.82
C GLN A 579 30.20 -56.27 -10.99
N ASP A 580 29.02 -55.66 -11.09
CA ASP A 580 28.07 -55.80 -12.19
C ASP A 580 27.39 -54.47 -12.54
N ASP A 581 26.45 -54.52 -13.49
CA ASP A 581 25.72 -53.37 -14.03
C ASP A 581 24.59 -52.85 -13.12
N THR A 582 24.34 -53.51 -11.99
CA THR A 582 23.37 -53.08 -10.97
C THR A 582 24.03 -52.35 -9.80
N GLU A 583 25.36 -52.36 -9.73
CA GLU A 583 26.16 -51.73 -8.69
C GLU A 583 26.77 -50.38 -9.13
N LEU A 584 26.99 -49.47 -8.17
CA LEU A 584 27.57 -48.14 -8.40
C LEU A 584 29.01 -48.09 -7.90
N SER A 585 29.95 -47.68 -8.76
CA SER A 585 31.34 -47.44 -8.36
C SER A 585 31.45 -46.08 -7.66
N ILE A 586 32.02 -46.06 -6.44
CA ILE A 586 32.16 -44.87 -5.60
C ILE A 586 33.62 -44.73 -5.13
N LYS A 587 34.09 -43.51 -4.94
CA LYS A 587 35.42 -43.20 -4.36
C LYS A 587 35.28 -42.50 -3.04
N ALA A 588 36.24 -42.72 -2.14
CA ALA A 588 36.28 -42.03 -0.86
C ALA A 588 36.25 -40.51 -1.06
N GLY A 589 35.26 -39.86 -0.45
CA GLY A 589 34.95 -38.43 -0.57
C GLY A 589 33.82 -38.10 -1.56
N ASP A 590 33.31 -39.06 -2.33
CA ASP A 590 32.16 -38.84 -3.21
C ASP A 590 30.89 -38.58 -2.37
N GLN A 591 30.13 -37.55 -2.77
CA GLN A 591 28.81 -37.25 -2.22
C GLN A 591 27.75 -37.91 -3.10
N ILE A 592 27.06 -38.91 -2.56
CA ILE A 592 26.13 -39.75 -3.29
C ILE A 592 24.71 -39.43 -2.83
N VAL A 593 23.80 -39.27 -3.79
CA VAL A 593 22.38 -39.10 -3.52
C VAL A 593 21.77 -40.46 -3.19
N VAL A 594 21.16 -40.61 -2.02
CA VAL A 594 20.42 -41.84 -1.66
C VAL A 594 19.08 -41.85 -2.39
N VAL A 595 18.88 -42.88 -3.22
CA VAL A 595 17.64 -43.12 -3.95
C VAL A 595 16.76 -44.11 -3.21
N GLU A 596 17.34 -45.20 -2.67
CA GLU A 596 16.69 -46.12 -1.74
C GLU A 596 17.61 -46.39 -0.53
N PRO A 597 17.09 -46.30 0.72
CA PRO A 597 17.88 -46.54 1.93
C PRO A 597 18.30 -48.01 2.07
N ASP A 598 19.22 -48.29 3.00
CA ASP A 598 19.79 -49.63 3.22
C ASP A 598 18.74 -50.74 3.27
N ARG A 599 18.92 -51.73 2.40
CA ARG A 599 18.22 -53.00 2.40
C ARG A 599 19.24 -54.13 2.30
N ASP A 600 19.31 -54.95 3.35
CA ASP A 600 20.22 -56.11 3.42
C ASP A 600 21.72 -55.77 3.25
N GLY A 601 22.15 -54.57 3.65
CA GLY A 601 23.54 -54.12 3.64
C GLY A 601 23.95 -53.32 2.40
N TRP A 602 22.99 -52.99 1.53
CA TRP A 602 23.19 -52.26 0.28
C TRP A 602 22.27 -51.04 0.21
N THR A 603 22.84 -49.90 -0.16
CA THR A 603 22.12 -48.64 -0.40
C THR A 603 22.13 -48.36 -1.90
N GLU A 604 20.98 -47.98 -2.47
CA GLU A 604 20.92 -47.55 -3.86
C GLU A 604 21.07 -46.04 -3.94
N GLY A 605 22.02 -45.56 -4.73
CA GLY A 605 22.22 -44.14 -4.91
C GLY A 605 22.58 -43.73 -6.32
N GLU A 606 22.68 -42.41 -6.51
CA GLU A 606 23.00 -41.79 -7.79
C GLU A 606 24.24 -40.91 -7.65
N LEU A 607 25.21 -41.11 -8.55
CA LEU A 607 26.44 -40.33 -8.64
C LEU A 607 26.76 -40.04 -10.11
N ASN A 608 26.91 -38.76 -10.47
CA ASN A 608 27.19 -38.30 -11.84
C ASN A 608 26.18 -38.81 -12.90
N GLY A 609 24.91 -38.96 -12.53
CA GLY A 609 23.84 -39.45 -13.42
C GLY A 609 23.84 -40.97 -13.64
N GLN A 610 24.65 -41.72 -12.90
CA GLN A 610 24.61 -43.19 -12.86
C GLN A 610 24.00 -43.66 -11.54
N ARG A 611 23.07 -44.61 -11.62
CA ARG A 611 22.34 -45.17 -10.48
C ARG A 611 22.71 -46.64 -10.29
N GLY A 612 22.93 -47.05 -9.04
CA GLY A 612 23.23 -48.44 -8.69
C GLY A 612 23.43 -48.62 -7.19
N ALA A 613 23.54 -49.87 -6.76
CA ALA A 613 23.73 -50.24 -5.36
C ALA A 613 25.21 -50.17 -4.93
N PHE A 614 25.47 -49.74 -3.70
CA PHE A 614 26.79 -49.82 -3.06
C PHE A 614 26.65 -50.28 -1.60
N PRO A 615 27.69 -50.86 -0.97
CA PRO A 615 27.60 -51.33 0.40
C PRO A 615 27.37 -50.18 1.38
N THR A 616 26.34 -50.26 2.22
CA THR A 616 26.01 -49.20 3.19
C THR A 616 27.15 -48.93 4.17
N SER A 617 27.95 -49.96 4.49
CA SER A 617 29.11 -49.84 5.38
C SER A 617 30.27 -49.00 4.81
N TYR A 618 30.21 -48.61 3.53
CA TYR A 618 31.26 -47.84 2.85
C TYR A 618 30.96 -46.33 2.83
N VAL A 619 29.87 -45.89 3.46
CA VAL A 619 29.42 -44.50 3.46
C VAL A 619 29.00 -44.04 4.86
N GLU A 620 28.97 -42.73 5.11
CA GLU A 620 28.41 -42.11 6.34
C GLU A 620 27.39 -41.00 6.06
#